data_AF-A0A6V7IBY9-F1
#
_entry.id   AF-A0A6V7IBY9-F1
#
_cell.length_a   1.000
_cell.length_b   1.000
_cell.length_c   1.000
_cell.angle_alpha   90.00
_cell.angle_beta   90.00
_cell.angle_gamma   90.00
#
_symmetry.space_group_name_H-M   'P 1'
#
loop_
_entity.id
_entity.type
_entity.pdbx_description
1 polymer ?
#
loop_
_entity_poly.entity_id
_entity_poly.type
_entity_poly.pdbx_seq_one_letter_code
_entity_poly.pdbx_strand_id
1 'polypeptide(L)'
;NPRGNMLILLQLILAIVHIVYSICVFIGAQWALVQRRWLSRIASLIFGDEFGKLCDTNRIEKLPGHLVIVVGYEDVSFADLAKIIGWTVQLGIPHVTFYDMD
;
A
#
# COMPACT_ATOMS: atom_id res chain seq x y z
N ASN A 1 -27.55 -41.04 -23.36
CA ASN A 1 -26.11 -41.32 -23.51
C ASN A 1 -25.36 -40.75 -22.32
N PRO A 2 -25.11 -41.54 -21.26
CA PRO A 2 -24.65 -41.04 -19.95
C PRO A 2 -23.22 -40.49 -19.96
N ARG A 3 -22.41 -40.82 -20.98
CA ARG A 3 -21.00 -40.39 -21.10
C ARG A 3 -20.83 -38.92 -21.47
N GLY A 4 -21.80 -38.32 -22.19
CA GLY A 4 -21.76 -36.91 -22.56
C GLY A 4 -21.91 -35.97 -21.36
N ASN A 5 -22.76 -36.34 -20.40
CA ASN A 5 -23.05 -35.50 -19.24
C ASN A 5 -21.87 -35.40 -18.26
N MET A 6 -21.04 -36.43 -18.15
CA MET A 6 -19.84 -36.42 -17.29
C MET A 6 -18.75 -35.47 -17.81
N LEU A 7 -18.55 -35.38 -19.13
CA LEU A 7 -17.57 -34.45 -19.71
C LEU A 7 -18.00 -32.99 -19.54
N ILE A 8 -19.31 -32.71 -19.68
CA ILE A 8 -19.87 -31.37 -19.47
C ILE A 8 -19.69 -30.93 -18.00
N LEU A 9 -19.93 -31.82 -17.04
CA LEU A 9 -19.71 -31.51 -15.62
C LEU A 9 -18.24 -31.19 -15.32
N LEU A 10 -17.31 -31.95 -15.88
CA LEU A 10 -15.87 -31.72 -15.71
C LEU A 10 -15.43 -30.39 -16.32
N GLN A 11 -15.93 -30.05 -17.51
CA GLN A 11 -15.68 -28.76 -18.15
C GLN A 11 -16.26 -27.60 -17.34
N LEU A 12 -17.44 -27.78 -16.74
CA LEU A 12 -18.09 -26.76 -15.92
C LEU A 12 -17.33 -26.51 -14.62
N ILE A 13 -16.88 -27.56 -13.94
CA ILE A 13 -16.04 -27.47 -12.73
C ILE A 13 -14.72 -26.77 -13.06
N LEU A 14 -14.07 -27.16 -14.16
CA LEU A 14 -12.80 -26.57 -14.57
C LEU A 14 -12.94 -25.07 -14.91
N ALA A 15 -14.03 -24.69 -15.59
CA ALA A 15 -14.33 -23.29 -15.88
C ALA A 15 -14.54 -22.47 -14.60
N ILE A 16 -15.26 -23.01 -13.61
CA ILE A 16 -15.48 -22.35 -12.32
C ILE A 16 -14.16 -22.14 -11.59
N VAL A 17 -13.31 -23.16 -11.51
CA VAL A 17 -11.98 -23.05 -10.86
C VAL A 17 -11.14 -21.97 -11.52
N HIS A 18 -11.14 -21.90 -12.86
CA HIS A 18 -10.36 -20.91 -13.60
C HIS A 18 -10.87 -19.48 -13.37
N ILE A 19 -12.19 -19.31 -13.25
CA ILE A 19 -12.83 -18.02 -12.93
C ILE A 19 -12.44 -17.59 -11.51
N VAL A 20 -12.57 -18.48 -10.53
CA VAL A 20 -12.21 -18.18 -9.13
C VAL A 20 -10.74 -17.81 -9.02
N TYR A 21 -9.84 -18.58 -9.65
CA TYR A 21 -8.42 -18.29 -9.64
C TYR A 21 -8.09 -16.93 -10.29
N SER A 22 -8.68 -16.65 -11.46
CA SER A 22 -8.50 -15.38 -12.15
C SER A 22 -8.99 -14.19 -11.30
N ILE A 23 -10.14 -14.33 -10.64
CA ILE A 23 -10.67 -13.32 -9.72
C ILE A 23 -9.73 -13.09 -8.53
N CYS A 24 -9.24 -14.16 -7.89
CA CYS A 24 -8.30 -14.03 -6.77
C CYS A 24 -7.01 -13.31 -7.18
N VAL A 25 -6.42 -13.67 -8.32
CA VAL A 25 -5.21 -13.01 -8.85
C VAL A 25 -5.50 -11.55 -9.22
N PHE A 26 -6.64 -11.28 -9.84
CA PHE A 26 -7.04 -9.93 -10.22
C PHE A 26 -7.25 -9.04 -9.00
N ILE A 27 -7.91 -9.53 -7.95
CA ILE A 27 -8.08 -8.80 -6.70
C ILE A 27 -6.72 -8.49 -6.08
N GLY A 28 -5.81 -9.46 -5.99
CA GLY A 28 -4.46 -9.22 -5.46
C GLY A 28 -3.67 -8.18 -6.26
N ALA A 29 -3.70 -8.28 -7.59
CA ALA A 29 -3.02 -7.34 -8.49
C ALA A 29 -3.62 -5.92 -8.43
N GLN A 30 -4.95 -5.82 -8.40
CA GLN A 30 -5.63 -4.54 -8.26
C GLN A 30 -5.44 -3.94 -6.87
N TRP A 31 -5.33 -4.75 -5.82
CA TRP A 31 -5.06 -4.26 -4.47
C TRP A 31 -3.72 -3.52 -4.41
N ALA A 32 -2.68 -4.03 -5.06
CA ALA A 32 -1.38 -3.35 -5.14
C ALA A 32 -1.47 -2.00 -5.88
N LEU A 33 -2.29 -1.92 -6.95
CA LEU A 33 -2.49 -0.68 -7.72
C LEU A 33 -3.37 0.33 -6.98
N VAL A 34 -4.42 -0.16 -6.31
CA VAL A 34 -5.34 0.65 -5.50
C VAL A 34 -4.61 1.18 -4.28
N GLN A 35 -3.81 0.36 -3.60
CA GLN A 35 -3.00 0.80 -2.45
C GLN A 35 -2.04 1.92 -2.86
N ARG A 36 -1.36 1.80 -4.00
CA ARG A 36 -0.49 2.86 -4.54
C ARG A 36 -1.25 4.15 -4.88
N ARG A 37 -2.41 4.02 -5.53
CA ARG A 37 -3.26 5.17 -5.87
C ARG A 37 -3.88 5.84 -4.65
N TRP A 38 -4.29 5.05 -3.66
CA TRP A 38 -4.89 5.54 -2.43
C TRP A 38 -3.83 6.25 -1.58
N LEU A 39 -2.63 5.68 -1.47
CA LEU A 39 -1.47 6.34 -0.87
C LEU A 39 -1.12 7.66 -1.56
N SER A 40 -1.08 7.69 -2.90
CA SER A 40 -0.82 8.91 -3.66
C SER A 40 -1.91 9.97 -3.48
N ARG A 41 -3.18 9.58 -3.32
CA ARG A 41 -4.27 10.52 -3.04
C ARG A 41 -4.21 11.07 -1.62
N ILE A 42 -3.98 10.21 -0.63
CA ILE A 42 -3.81 10.61 0.77
C ILE A 42 -2.60 11.54 0.89
N ALA A 43 -1.50 11.20 0.23
CA ALA A 43 -0.33 12.06 0.11
C ALA A 43 -0.69 13.46 -0.39
N SER A 44 -1.41 13.54 -1.51
CA SER A 44 -1.80 14.83 -2.10
C SER A 44 -2.74 15.65 -1.19
N LEU A 45 -3.62 14.99 -0.43
CA LEU A 45 -4.54 15.64 0.51
C LEU A 45 -3.83 16.14 1.77
N ILE A 46 -2.83 15.40 2.24
CA ILE A 46 -2.10 15.72 3.47
C ILE A 46 -1.00 16.77 3.21
N PHE A 47 -0.38 16.75 2.02
CA PHE A 47 0.80 17.57 1.74
C PHE A 47 0.58 18.78 0.85
N GLY A 48 -0.54 18.84 0.12
CA GLY A 48 -0.68 19.84 -0.93
C GLY A 48 0.36 19.64 -2.04
N ASP A 49 0.13 20.31 -3.17
CA ASP A 49 0.86 20.12 -4.43
C ASP A 49 2.39 20.36 -4.35
N GLU A 50 2.89 20.93 -3.25
CA GLU A 50 4.30 21.35 -3.12
C GLU A 50 5.29 20.20 -2.86
N PHE A 51 4.86 19.11 -2.21
CA PHE A 51 5.79 18.03 -1.83
C PHE A 51 6.09 17.05 -2.97
N GLY A 52 5.22 17.00 -3.99
CA GLY A 52 5.41 16.20 -5.19
C GLY A 52 6.64 16.61 -6.02
N LYS A 53 7.17 17.82 -5.78
CA LYS A 53 8.36 18.36 -6.44
C LYS A 53 9.66 18.13 -5.65
N LEU A 54 9.58 17.82 -4.35
CA LEU A 54 10.72 17.60 -3.45
C LEU A 54 11.10 16.12 -3.30
N CYS A 55 10.17 15.20 -3.55
CA CYS A 55 10.42 13.75 -3.53
C CYS A 55 11.10 13.26 -4.83
N ASP A 56 12.19 13.90 -5.24
CA ASP A 56 13.16 13.27 -6.13
C ASP A 56 14.02 12.30 -5.29
N THR A 57 13.38 11.26 -4.76
CA THR A 57 14.03 10.19 -3.97
C THR A 57 15.09 9.45 -4.76
N ASN A 58 15.14 9.64 -6.08
CA ASN A 58 16.19 9.15 -6.96
C ASN A 58 17.57 9.73 -6.63
N ARG A 59 17.65 10.80 -5.82
CA ARG A 59 18.91 11.35 -5.30
C ARG A 59 19.39 10.72 -3.99
N ILE A 60 18.56 9.92 -3.33
CA ILE A 60 18.88 9.32 -2.03
C ILE A 60 19.36 7.89 -2.27
N GLU A 61 20.68 7.67 -2.25
CA GLU A 61 21.30 6.35 -2.49
C GLU A 61 20.87 5.25 -1.51
N LYS A 62 20.43 5.62 -0.30
CA LYS A 62 20.03 4.67 0.75
C LYS A 62 18.86 5.21 1.55
N LEU A 63 17.77 4.44 1.58
CA LEU A 63 16.68 4.66 2.53
C LEU A 63 16.93 3.89 3.83
N PRO A 64 16.53 4.47 4.98
CA PRO A 64 16.60 3.77 6.25
C PRO A 64 15.59 2.63 6.29
N GLY A 65 16.01 1.46 6.78
CA GLY A 65 15.10 0.33 7.05
C GLY A 65 14.23 0.53 8.28
N HIS A 66 14.59 1.44 9.18
CA HIS A 66 13.81 1.76 10.36
C HIS A 66 14.03 3.24 10.72
N LEU A 67 12.96 4.02 10.79
CA LEU A 67 12.99 5.42 11.19
C LEU A 67 12.50 5.57 12.63
N VAL A 68 13.31 6.18 13.48
CA VAL A 68 12.92 6.52 14.85
C VAL A 68 12.79 8.04 14.95
N ILE A 69 11.68 8.51 15.48
CA ILE A 69 11.36 9.92 15.65
C ILE A 69 11.20 10.16 17.14
N VAL A 70 12.10 10.94 17.71
CA VAL A 70 12.04 11.35 19.10
C VAL A 70 11.26 12.65 19.17
N VAL A 71 10.09 12.60 19.80
CA VAL A 71 9.24 13.74 20.10
C VAL A 71 9.85 14.46 21.30
N GLY A 72 10.16 15.75 21.13
CA GLY A 72 10.67 16.60 22.20
C GLY A 72 9.55 17.12 23.10
N TYR A 73 9.89 18.03 24.02
CA TYR A 73 8.99 18.66 25.01
C TYR A 73 7.87 19.56 24.43
N GLU A 74 7.59 19.46 23.13
CA GLU A 74 6.58 20.27 22.46
C GLU A 74 5.32 19.43 22.27
N ASP A 75 4.14 20.02 22.47
CA ASP A 75 2.86 19.35 22.23
C ASP A 75 2.75 18.96 20.75
N VAL A 76 3.12 17.72 20.41
CA VAL A 76 3.03 17.27 19.03
C VAL A 76 1.58 16.92 18.71
N SER A 77 1.03 17.63 17.72
CA SER A 77 -0.29 17.31 17.19
C SER A 77 -0.28 15.95 16.51
N PHE A 78 -1.28 15.11 16.80
CA PHE A 78 -1.52 13.84 16.10
C PHE A 78 -1.61 14.01 14.58
N ALA A 79 -2.07 15.18 14.12
CA ALA A 79 -2.12 15.49 12.69
C ALA A 79 -0.70 15.53 12.07
N ASP A 80 0.30 15.97 12.83
CA ASP A 80 1.68 16.06 12.36
C ASP A 80 2.39 14.70 12.42
N LEU A 81 2.10 13.85 13.41
CA LEU A 81 2.52 12.43 13.36
C LEU A 81 1.93 11.72 12.13
N ALA A 82 0.64 11.90 11.88
CA ALA A 82 -0.04 11.28 10.74
C ALA A 82 0.56 11.72 9.40
N LYS A 83 0.98 12.99 9.29
CA LYS A 83 1.78 13.48 8.15
C LYS A 83 3.08 12.69 8.04
N ILE A 84 3.86 12.58 9.11
CA ILE A 84 5.15 11.89 9.03
C ILE A 84 5.00 10.41 8.66
N ILE A 85 3.97 9.73 9.16
CA ILE A 85 3.61 8.38 8.71
C ILE A 85 3.27 8.37 7.22
N GLY A 86 2.47 9.34 6.75
CA GLY A 86 2.15 9.49 5.33
C GLY A 86 3.38 9.66 4.44
N TRP A 87 4.39 10.42 4.87
CA TRP A 87 5.66 10.57 4.16
C TRP A 87 6.48 9.28 4.11
N THR A 88 6.67 8.65 5.26
CA THR A 88 7.51 7.45 5.37
C THR A 88 6.97 6.28 4.54
N VAL A 89 5.66 6.12 4.48
CA VAL A 89 5.03 5.10 3.63
C VAL A 89 5.23 5.40 2.14
N GLN A 90 5.16 6.67 1.72
CA GLN A 90 5.44 7.06 0.33
C GLN A 90 6.90 6.83 -0.05
N LEU A 91 7.82 7.10 0.87
CA LEU A 91 9.24 6.84 0.71
C LEU A 91 9.53 5.33 0.66
N GLY A 92 8.64 4.48 1.14
CA GLY A 92 8.84 3.03 1.21
C GLY A 92 9.67 2.60 2.42
N ILE A 93 9.68 3.41 3.48
CA ILE A 93 10.31 3.08 4.76
C ILE A 93 9.41 2.06 5.47
N PRO A 94 9.89 0.85 5.79
CA PRO A 94 9.03 -0.23 6.26
C PRO A 94 8.65 -0.11 7.75
N HIS A 95 9.45 0.60 8.55
CA HIS A 95 9.22 0.71 9.99
C HIS A 95 9.44 2.15 10.48
N VAL A 96 8.49 2.65 11.27
CA VAL A 96 8.53 3.96 11.92
C VAL A 96 8.15 3.82 13.38
N THR A 97 8.93 4.41 14.28
CA THR A 97 8.64 4.43 15.72
C THR A 97 8.71 5.86 16.23
N PHE A 98 7.69 6.25 16.98
CA PHE A 98 7.66 7.52 17.69
C PHE A 98 8.03 7.25 19.16
N TYR A 99 9.02 7.95 19.65
CA TYR A 99 9.44 7.91 21.05
C TYR A 99 9.08 9.24 21.68
N ASP A 100 8.16 9.20 22.64
CA ASP A 100 7.77 10.35 23.44
C ASP A 100 8.62 10.38 24.71
N MET A 101 9.11 11.56 25.08
CA MET A 101 9.98 11.76 26.25
C MET A 101 9.24 12.26 27.49
N ASP A 102 7.90 12.30 27.44
CA ASP A 102 7.02 12.55 28.59
C ASP A 102 7.16 11.54 29.74
#